data_AF-A0A3E0DX54-F1
#
_entry.id   AF-A0A3E0DX54-F1
#
_cell.length_a   1.000
_cell.length_b   1.000
_cell.length_c   1.000
_cell.angle_alpha   90.00
_cell.angle_beta   90.00
_cell.angle_gamma   90.00
#
_symmetry.space_group_name_H-M   'P 1'
#
loop_
_entity.id
_entity.type
_entity.pdbx_description
1 polymer ?
#
loop_
_entity_poly.entity_id
_entity_poly.type
_entity_poly.pdbx_seq_one_letter_code
_entity_poly.pdbx_strand_id
1 'polypeptide(L)'
;MNKVKLCLFVLLILVVGACTEGRIYEKFHPLPNQNWGVTDSLIFDLQNVELVDSPDLVAVKFNEEYAFSNCYLRVISKDSSGTVLDNKLVNITLFDPKSGEPLGEGFGNSYTRYDTLPFLFDKQTKSITLLQYMRQDQLPGIEAVGIKILK
;
A
#
# COMPACT_ATOMS: atom_id res chain seq x y z
N MET A 1 9.29 24.16 -41.12
CA MET A 1 9.08 23.62 -39.76
C MET A 1 10.43 23.14 -39.23
N ASN A 2 10.98 23.83 -38.22
CA ASN A 2 12.36 23.60 -37.75
C ASN A 2 12.51 22.15 -37.26
N LYS A 3 13.48 21.40 -37.81
CA LYS A 3 13.77 20.00 -37.44
C LYS A 3 13.94 19.81 -35.92
N VAL A 4 14.43 20.84 -35.23
CA VAL A 4 14.56 20.92 -33.77
C VAL A 4 13.20 20.92 -33.06
N LYS A 5 12.21 21.68 -33.57
CA LYS A 5 10.84 21.69 -33.01
C LYS A 5 10.13 20.34 -33.20
N LEU A 6 10.39 19.67 -34.32
CA LEU A 6 9.87 18.33 -34.58
C LEU A 6 10.51 17.29 -33.64
N CYS A 7 11.82 17.36 -33.40
CA CYS A 7 12.50 16.48 -32.44
C CYS A 7 12.01 16.70 -31.00
N LEU A 8 11.80 17.96 -30.60
CA LEU A 8 11.29 18.27 -29.26
C LEU A 8 9.85 17.75 -29.07
N PHE A 9 9.02 17.82 -30.10
CA PHE A 9 7.66 17.30 -30.09
C PHE A 9 7.63 15.77 -30.05
N VAL A 10 8.51 15.09 -30.79
CA VAL A 10 8.65 13.62 -30.74
C VAL A 10 9.18 13.16 -29.39
N LEU A 11 10.14 13.87 -28.78
CA LEU A 11 10.64 13.57 -27.44
C LEU A 11 9.55 13.74 -26.37
N LEU A 12 8.70 14.77 -26.50
CA LEU A 12 7.57 15.00 -25.59
C LEU A 12 6.52 13.87 -25.69
N ILE A 13 6.29 13.30 -26.88
CA ILE A 13 5.37 12.17 -27.09
C ILE A 13 5.93 10.85 -26.53
N LEU A 14 7.26 10.65 -26.56
CA LEU A 14 7.89 9.45 -26.00
C LEU A 14 7.85 9.40 -24.46
N VAL A 15 7.80 10.54 -23.78
CA VAL A 15 7.74 10.59 -22.30
C VAL A 15 6.33 10.26 -21.75
N VAL A 16 5.26 10.46 -22.54
CA VAL A 16 3.88 10.16 -22.08
C VAL A 16 3.48 8.68 -22.22
N GLY A 17 4.28 7.84 -22.87
CA GLY A 17 3.96 6.41 -23.09
C GLY A 17 4.48 5.45 -22.02
N ALA A 18 5.24 5.90 -21.02
CA ALA A 18 6.04 5.03 -20.15
C ALA A 18 5.41 4.68 -18.79
N CYS A 19 4.14 4.99 -18.55
CA CYS A 19 3.52 4.76 -17.25
C CYS A 19 2.17 4.08 -17.39
N THR A 20 2.17 2.75 -17.25
CA THR A 20 1.23 1.95 -16.42
C THR A 20 1.21 0.49 -16.88
N GLU A 21 2.36 -0.20 -16.87
CA GLU A 21 2.37 -1.64 -17.14
C GLU A 21 2.53 -2.42 -15.83
N GLY A 22 1.54 -3.27 -15.52
CA GLY A 22 1.70 -4.31 -14.48
C GLY A 22 0.88 -4.18 -13.20
N ARG A 23 -0.19 -3.37 -13.15
CA ARG A 23 -1.05 -3.22 -11.95
C ARG A 23 -2.47 -3.72 -12.21
N ILE A 24 -2.93 -4.70 -11.42
CA ILE A 24 -4.31 -5.21 -11.48
C ILE A 24 -5.21 -4.41 -10.52
N TYR A 25 -4.72 -4.13 -9.31
CA TYR A 25 -5.48 -3.43 -8.28
C TYR A 25 -4.55 -2.54 -7.46
N GLU A 26 -5.02 -1.36 -7.09
CA GLU A 26 -4.40 -0.55 -6.04
C GLU A 26 -5.45 0.36 -5.43
N LYS A 27 -5.53 0.33 -4.10
CA LYS A 27 -6.46 1.15 -3.35
C LYS A 27 -5.80 1.56 -2.05
N PHE A 28 -6.12 2.77 -1.61
CA PHE A 28 -5.77 3.29 -0.29
C PHE A 28 -7.05 3.64 0.45
N HIS A 29 -7.08 3.34 1.75
CA HIS A 29 -8.05 3.88 2.68
C HIS A 29 -7.37 5.03 3.45
N PRO A 30 -7.83 6.28 3.28
CA PRO A 30 -7.35 7.39 4.09
C PRO A 30 -7.91 7.27 5.52
N LEU A 31 -7.09 7.64 6.50
CA LEU A 31 -7.46 7.63 7.91
C LEU A 31 -7.88 9.04 8.35
N PRO A 32 -9.09 9.22 8.92
CA PRO A 32 -9.49 10.49 9.49
C PRO A 32 -8.49 10.97 10.54
N ASN A 33 -8.17 12.27 10.54
CA ASN A 33 -7.21 12.88 11.46
C ASN A 33 -5.81 12.25 11.46
N GLN A 34 -5.45 11.51 10.40
CA GLN A 34 -4.14 10.85 10.27
C GLN A 34 -3.82 9.94 11.46
N ASN A 35 -4.84 9.23 11.93
CA ASN A 35 -4.74 8.36 13.10
C ASN A 35 -5.43 7.03 12.82
N TRP A 36 -4.74 5.93 13.11
CA TRP A 36 -5.29 4.59 12.93
C TRP A 36 -5.60 3.94 14.27
N GLY A 37 -6.90 3.83 14.59
CA GLY A 37 -7.38 3.18 15.80
C GLY A 37 -7.29 1.66 15.75
N VAL A 38 -7.10 1.03 16.90
CA VAL A 38 -7.00 -0.44 17.03
C VAL A 38 -8.28 -1.17 16.62
N THR A 39 -9.43 -0.49 16.72
CA THR A 39 -10.74 -1.00 16.29
C THR A 39 -11.06 -0.72 14.83
N ASP A 40 -10.25 0.10 14.15
CA ASP A 40 -10.54 0.55 12.79
C ASP A 40 -10.09 -0.51 11.78
N SER A 41 -11.07 -1.17 11.18
CA SER A 41 -10.84 -2.15 10.11
C SER A 41 -10.88 -1.49 8.73
N LEU A 42 -9.84 -1.68 7.92
CA LEU A 42 -9.77 -1.20 6.55
C LEU A 42 -10.10 -2.36 5.61
N ILE A 43 -11.23 -2.28 4.92
CA ILE A 43 -11.77 -3.37 4.09
C ILE A 43 -11.59 -3.04 2.60
N PHE A 44 -10.84 -3.90 1.93
CA PHE A 44 -10.58 -3.86 0.50
C PHE A 44 -11.47 -4.88 -0.20
N ASP A 45 -12.34 -4.38 -1.07
CA ASP A 45 -13.20 -5.21 -1.92
C ASP A 45 -12.41 -5.66 -3.16
N LEU A 46 -12.34 -6.98 -3.35
CA LEU A 46 -11.67 -7.67 -4.44
C LEU A 46 -12.65 -8.55 -5.25
N GLN A 47 -13.96 -8.34 -5.14
CA GLN A 47 -14.97 -9.17 -5.83
C GLN A 47 -14.71 -9.30 -7.33
N ASN A 48 -14.32 -8.19 -7.97
CA ASN A 48 -14.06 -8.09 -9.41
C ASN A 48 -12.56 -8.13 -9.76
N VAL A 49 -11.71 -8.56 -8.83
CA VAL A 49 -10.27 -8.66 -9.03
C VAL A 49 -9.90 -10.12 -9.30
N GLU A 50 -9.23 -10.35 -10.43
CA GLU A 50 -8.62 -11.65 -10.73
C GLU A 50 -7.23 -11.71 -10.11
N LEU A 51 -7.10 -12.53 -9.07
CA LEU A 51 -5.82 -12.76 -8.42
C LEU A 51 -4.99 -13.75 -9.23
N VAL A 52 -3.75 -13.36 -9.50
CA VAL A 52 -2.74 -14.16 -10.19
C VAL A 52 -1.62 -14.48 -9.21
N ASP A 53 -0.74 -15.42 -9.58
CA ASP A 53 0.39 -15.81 -8.73
C ASP A 53 1.54 -14.77 -8.85
N SER A 54 1.24 -13.51 -8.52
CA SER A 54 2.17 -12.37 -8.52
C SER A 54 2.29 -11.77 -7.11
N PRO A 55 3.42 -11.11 -6.77
CA PRO A 55 3.59 -10.53 -5.45
C PRO A 55 2.55 -9.45 -5.12
N ASP A 56 1.88 -9.64 -4.00
CA ASP A 56 1.00 -8.63 -3.40
C ASP A 56 1.82 -7.67 -2.53
N LEU A 57 1.44 -6.40 -2.55
CA LEU A 57 2.09 -5.33 -1.80
C LEU A 57 1.10 -4.75 -0.80
N VAL A 58 1.61 -4.42 0.38
CA VAL A 58 0.94 -3.55 1.34
C VAL A 58 1.64 -2.19 1.34
N ALA A 59 0.88 -1.13 1.50
CA ALA A 59 1.40 0.22 1.53
C ALA A 59 0.94 0.95 2.79
N VAL A 60 1.84 1.69 3.42
CA VAL A 60 1.51 2.59 4.53
C VAL A 60 1.99 3.98 4.15
N LYS A 61 1.06 4.93 4.19
CA LYS A 61 1.35 6.36 4.10
C LYS A 61 1.38 6.93 5.51
N PHE A 62 2.50 7.55 5.87
CA PHE A 62 2.77 8.01 7.22
C PHE A 62 3.56 9.32 7.21
N ASN A 63 3.62 9.97 8.37
CA ASN A 63 4.44 11.15 8.59
C ASN A 63 5.26 11.03 9.88
N GLU A 64 6.04 12.07 10.17
CA GLU A 64 6.97 12.13 11.30
C GLU A 64 6.28 12.12 12.69
N GLU A 65 4.95 12.27 12.78
CA GLU A 65 4.23 12.09 14.05
C GLU A 65 4.13 10.61 14.46
N TYR A 66 4.37 9.68 13.53
CA TYR A 66 4.41 8.25 13.84
C TYR A 66 5.67 7.88 14.61
N ALA A 67 5.50 7.48 15.86
CA ALA A 67 6.59 7.36 16.83
C ALA A 67 7.40 6.04 16.78
N PHE A 68 7.10 5.11 15.87
CA PHE A 68 7.72 3.78 15.83
C PHE A 68 8.51 3.55 14.55
N SER A 69 9.57 2.75 14.61
CA SER A 69 10.33 2.39 13.41
C SER A 69 9.57 1.45 12.48
N ASN A 70 8.62 0.69 13.00
CA ASN A 70 7.89 -0.33 12.27
C ASN A 70 6.42 -0.36 12.66
N CYS A 71 5.58 -0.84 11.74
CA CYS A 71 4.16 -1.01 11.92
C CYS A 71 3.77 -2.47 11.69
N TYR A 72 3.12 -3.08 12.67
CA TYR A 72 2.55 -4.42 12.54
C TYR A 72 1.12 -4.34 12.04
N LEU A 73 0.83 -5.05 10.95
CA LEU A 73 -0.48 -5.11 10.34
C LEU A 73 -0.98 -6.55 10.36
N ARG A 74 -2.23 -6.74 10.75
CA ARG A 74 -2.93 -8.00 10.56
C ARG A 74 -3.66 -7.97 9.23
N VAL A 75 -3.38 -8.95 8.38
CA VAL A 75 -3.97 -9.14 7.06
C VAL A 75 -4.89 -10.34 7.10
N ILE A 76 -6.19 -10.13 6.92
CA ILE A 76 -7.19 -11.20 6.91
C ILE A 76 -7.79 -11.27 5.51
N SER A 77 -7.65 -12.41 4.85
CA SER A 77 -8.29 -12.68 3.56
C SER A 77 -9.57 -13.50 3.76
N LYS A 78 -10.60 -13.17 2.99
CA LYS A 78 -11.88 -13.88 3.01
C LYS A 78 -12.38 -14.18 1.61
N ASP A 79 -13.09 -15.29 1.45
CA ASP A 79 -13.78 -15.65 0.21
C ASP A 79 -15.09 -14.86 0.01
N SER A 80 -15.85 -15.18 -1.04
CA SER A 80 -17.15 -14.56 -1.34
C SER A 80 -18.24 -14.86 -0.31
N SER A 81 -18.11 -15.93 0.48
CA SER A 81 -19.04 -16.27 1.56
C SER A 81 -18.71 -15.55 2.87
N GLY A 82 -17.56 -14.87 2.94
CA GLY A 82 -17.03 -14.26 4.15
C GLY A 82 -16.22 -15.21 5.03
N THR A 83 -15.95 -16.44 4.56
CA THR A 83 -15.10 -17.41 5.26
C THR A 83 -13.66 -16.92 5.23
N VAL A 84 -13.01 -16.94 6.39
CA VAL A 84 -11.59 -16.57 6.50
C VAL A 84 -10.74 -17.65 5.85
N LEU A 85 -10.02 -17.27 4.80
CA LEU A 85 -9.06 -18.14 4.11
C LEU A 85 -7.72 -18.09 4.81
N ASP A 86 -7.29 -16.88 5.21
CA ASP A 86 -6.01 -16.69 5.87
C ASP A 86 -6.02 -15.50 6.83
N ASN A 87 -5.13 -15.55 7.82
CA ASN A 87 -4.97 -14.51 8.84
C ASN A 87 -3.50 -14.42 9.24
N LYS A 88 -2.79 -13.43 8.69
CA LYS A 88 -1.34 -13.28 8.83
C LYS A 88 -0.98 -11.98 9.54
N LEU A 89 0.13 -12.00 10.25
CA LEU A 89 0.75 -10.79 10.83
C LEU A 89 1.94 -10.39 9.95
N VAL A 90 1.99 -9.13 9.55
CA VAL A 90 3.03 -8.55 8.71
C VAL A 90 3.71 -7.42 9.47
N ASN A 91 5.02 -7.34 9.34
CA ASN A 91 5.81 -6.26 9.89
C ASN A 91 6.32 -5.38 8.75
N ILE A 92 6.03 -4.08 8.79
CA ILE A 92 6.51 -3.12 7.80
C ILE A 92 7.46 -2.16 8.51
N THR A 93 8.68 -2.02 8.00
CA THR A 93 9.64 -1.02 8.52
C THR A 93 9.39 0.31 7.83
N LEU A 94 9.02 1.34 8.60
CA LEU A 94 8.67 2.68 8.12
C LEU A 94 9.80 3.68 8.32
N PHE A 95 10.65 3.50 9.33
CA PHE A 95 11.85 4.30 9.55
C PHE A 95 13.05 3.39 9.71
N ASP A 96 14.23 3.84 9.26
CA ASP A 96 15.47 3.13 9.51
C ASP A 96 15.69 3.02 11.04
N PRO A 97 15.86 1.80 11.60
CA PRO A 97 15.95 1.63 13.05
C PRO A 97 17.19 2.26 13.70
N LYS A 98 18.18 2.71 12.92
CA LYS A 98 19.42 3.31 13.43
C LYS A 98 19.44 4.82 13.24
N SER A 99 19.13 5.32 12.04
CA SER A 99 19.17 6.75 11.73
C SER A 99 17.85 7.46 12.06
N GLY A 100 16.73 6.72 12.11
CA GLY A 100 15.40 7.30 12.20
C GLY A 100 14.94 7.96 10.91
N GLU A 101 15.65 7.77 9.79
CA GLU A 101 15.23 8.33 8.51
C GLU A 101 13.97 7.60 7.99
N PRO A 102 12.96 8.34 7.49
CA PRO A 102 11.76 7.74 6.94
C PRO A 102 12.08 6.95 5.68
N LEU A 103 11.54 5.73 5.58
CA LEU A 103 11.68 4.85 4.44
C LEU A 103 10.44 4.97 3.56
N GLY A 104 10.62 5.32 2.29
CA GLY A 104 9.52 5.45 1.33
C GLY A 104 9.70 6.63 0.39
N GLU A 105 8.72 6.83 -0.47
CA GLU A 105 8.69 7.97 -1.39
C GLU A 105 7.65 8.98 -0.92
N GLY A 106 7.96 10.27 -1.04
CA GLY A 106 7.12 11.31 -0.47
C GLY A 106 7.65 12.71 -0.67
N PHE A 107 6.90 13.70 -0.16
CA PHE A 107 7.28 15.10 -0.20
C PHE A 107 6.94 15.77 1.12
N GLY A 108 7.83 16.65 1.59
CA GLY A 108 7.70 17.26 2.91
C GLY A 108 7.80 16.21 4.01
N ASN A 109 6.84 16.22 4.93
CA ASN A 109 6.78 15.30 6.07
C ASN A 109 5.96 14.03 5.80
N SER A 110 5.48 13.80 4.58
CA SER A 110 4.57 12.70 4.24
C SER A 110 5.26 11.69 3.31
N TYR A 111 5.25 10.42 3.69
CA TYR A 111 5.97 9.32 3.05
C TYR A 111 5.04 8.15 2.78
N THR A 112 5.23 7.46 1.66
CA THR A 112 4.53 6.22 1.32
C THR A 112 5.54 5.09 1.19
N ARG A 113 5.40 4.07 2.03
CA ARG A 113 6.21 2.85 1.97
C ARG A 113 5.38 1.72 1.42
N TYR A 114 5.85 1.13 0.32
CA TYR A 114 5.39 -0.17 -0.15
C TYR A 114 6.30 -1.27 0.42
N ASP A 115 5.71 -2.39 0.81
CA ASP A 115 6.43 -3.59 1.20
C ASP A 115 5.74 -4.84 0.63
N THR A 116 6.54 -5.83 0.28
CA THR A 116 6.06 -7.07 -0.35
C THR A 116 5.52 -8.00 0.72
N LEU A 117 4.30 -8.50 0.53
CA LEU A 117 3.75 -9.51 1.41
C LEU A 117 4.55 -10.81 1.26
N PRO A 118 4.94 -11.47 2.37
CA PRO A 118 5.73 -12.71 2.32
C PRO A 118 4.88 -13.94 1.93
N PHE A 119 3.67 -13.71 1.41
CA PHE A 119 2.71 -14.72 0.98
C PHE A 119 1.86 -14.13 -0.16
N LEU A 120 1.24 -15.02 -0.91
CA LEU A 120 0.28 -14.67 -1.96
C LEU A 120 -1.14 -14.83 -1.41
N PHE A 121 -2.08 -14.00 -1.88
CA PHE A 121 -3.48 -14.24 -1.60
C PHE A 121 -4.00 -15.50 -2.32
N ASP A 122 -4.84 -16.27 -1.64
CA ASP A 122 -5.56 -17.37 -2.29
C ASP A 122 -6.45 -16.82 -3.42
N LYS A 123 -6.54 -17.52 -4.56
CA LYS A 123 -7.32 -17.10 -5.74
C LYS A 123 -8.81 -16.92 -5.46
N GLN A 124 -9.34 -17.56 -4.41
CA GLN A 124 -10.71 -17.42 -3.94
C GLN A 124 -10.94 -16.17 -3.09
N THR A 125 -9.88 -15.44 -2.72
CA THR A 125 -9.99 -14.22 -1.91
C THR A 125 -10.81 -13.17 -2.65
N LYS A 126 -11.85 -12.64 -1.97
CA LYS A 126 -12.74 -11.58 -2.46
C LYS A 126 -12.79 -10.36 -1.56
N SER A 127 -12.23 -10.44 -0.36
CA SER A 127 -11.96 -9.25 0.45
C SER A 127 -10.70 -9.41 1.29
N ILE A 128 -10.03 -8.30 1.53
CA ILE A 128 -8.96 -8.19 2.52
C ILE A 128 -9.39 -7.23 3.61
N THR A 129 -9.19 -7.60 4.86
CA THR A 129 -9.29 -6.70 6.00
C THR A 129 -7.90 -6.45 6.56
N LEU A 130 -7.50 -5.18 6.63
CA LEU A 130 -6.32 -4.74 7.35
C LEU A 130 -6.70 -4.14 8.69
N LEU A 131 -5.95 -4.51 9.72
CA LEU A 131 -6.03 -3.95 11.07
C LEU A 131 -4.62 -3.58 11.52
N GLN A 132 -4.51 -2.48 12.26
CA GLN A 132 -3.29 -2.23 13.00
C GLN A 132 -3.18 -3.22 14.16
N TYR A 133 -1.99 -3.76 14.37
CA TYR A 133 -1.73 -4.77 15.40
C TYR A 133 -0.56 -4.32 16.29
N MET A 134 -0.52 -3.02 16.58
CA MET A 134 0.41 -2.41 17.53
C MET A 134 -0.17 -2.48 18.95
N ARG A 135 0.66 -2.18 19.96
CA ARG A 135 0.21 -2.13 21.37
C ARG A 135 -0.48 -0.82 21.74
N GLN A 136 -0.51 0.16 20.85
CA GLN A 136 -1.15 1.45 21.08
C GLN A 136 -2.57 1.44 20.51
N ASP A 137 -3.51 1.99 21.26
CA ASP A 137 -4.92 2.09 20.82
C ASP A 137 -5.09 2.99 19.59
N GLN A 138 -4.18 3.94 19.42
CA GLN A 138 -4.17 4.95 18.37
C GLN A 138 -2.76 5.06 17.81
N LEU A 139 -2.65 5.17 16.48
CA LEU A 139 -1.39 5.37 15.77
C LEU A 139 -1.44 6.72 15.05
N PRO A 140 -1.10 7.83 15.73
CA PRO A 140 -0.99 9.13 15.08
C PRO A 140 0.12 9.10 14.02
N GLY A 141 -0.05 9.93 12.99
CA GLY A 141 0.85 10.01 11.86
C GLY A 141 0.64 8.94 10.80
N ILE A 142 -0.34 8.03 10.94
CA ILE A 142 -0.75 7.14 9.85
C ILE A 142 -1.84 7.81 9.03
N GLU A 143 -1.50 8.20 7.80
CA GLU A 143 -2.38 8.97 6.94
C GLU A 143 -3.28 8.10 6.06
N ALA A 144 -2.75 7.00 5.54
CA ALA A 144 -3.48 6.06 4.69
C ALA A 144 -2.81 4.69 4.70
N VAL A 145 -3.59 3.64 4.44
CA VAL A 145 -3.06 2.28 4.25
C VAL A 145 -3.66 1.71 2.98
N GLY A 146 -2.85 1.00 2.20
CA GLY A 146 -3.23 0.48 0.91
C GLY A 146 -2.80 -0.95 0.65
N ILE A 147 -3.39 -1.53 -0.37
CA ILE A 147 -2.98 -2.80 -0.97
C ILE A 147 -2.79 -2.55 -2.45
N LYS A 148 -1.75 -3.16 -3.03
CA LYS A 148 -1.48 -3.16 -4.46
C LYS A 148 -1.21 -4.59 -4.92
N ILE A 149 -1.88 -4.96 -6.01
CA ILE A 149 -1.79 -6.30 -6.63
C ILE A 149 -1.22 -6.09 -8.02
N LEU A 150 -0.11 -6.78 -8.28
CA LEU A 150 0.61 -6.70 -9.55
C LEU A 150 0.05 -7.70 -10.56
N LYS A 151 0.35 -7.47 -11.83
CA LYS A 151 0.04 -8.41 -12.91
C LYS A 151 1.07 -9.52 -13.02
#